data_AF-A0A0D0DRB8-F1
#
_entry.id   AF-A0A0D0DRB8-F1
#
_cell.length_a   1.000
_cell.length_b   1.000
_cell.length_c   1.000
_cell.angle_alpha   90.00
_cell.angle_beta   90.00
_cell.angle_gamma   90.00
#
_symmetry.space_group_name_H-M   'P 1'
#
loop_
_entity.id
_entity.type
_entity.pdbx_description
1 polymer ?
#
loop_
_entity_poly.entity_id
_entity_poly.type
_entity_poly.pdbx_seq_one_letter_code
_entity_poly.pdbx_strand_id
1 'polypeptide(L)' 'LQGILSKFAPQDWWNFDETDLFPFASPDNCLSTKQMSRKKKEKSCITISLACNMNGSEKLPL' A
#
# COMPACT_ATOMS: atom_id res chain seq x y z
N LEU A 1 -16.88 -5.46 17.20
CA LEU A 1 -15.72 -4.54 17.09
C LEU A 1 -15.91 -3.25 17.89
N GLN A 2 -16.97 -2.47 17.63
CA GLN A 2 -17.21 -1.17 18.29
C GLN A 2 -17.18 -1.21 19.83
N GLY A 3 -17.77 -2.22 20.47
CA GLY A 3 -17.77 -2.31 21.94
C GLY A 3 -16.41 -2.64 22.59
N ILE A 4 -15.44 -3.14 21.82
CA ILE A 4 -14.06 -3.35 22.29
C ILE A 4 -13.26 -2.07 22.05
N LEU A 5 -13.41 -1.48 20.86
CA LEU A 5 -12.73 -0.25 20.47
C LEU A 5 -13.12 0.94 21.35
N SER A 6 -14.37 1.02 21.82
CA SER A 6 -14.84 2.10 22.72
C SER A 6 -14.11 2.16 24.07
N LYS A 7 -13.30 1.16 24.41
CA LYS A 7 -12.45 1.14 25.62
C LYS A 7 -11.12 1.88 25.42
N PHE A 8 -10.75 2.20 24.18
CA PHE A 8 -9.48 2.80 23.81
C PHE A 8 -9.71 4.18 23.21
N ALA A 9 -8.75 5.10 23.38
CA ALA A 9 -8.84 6.40 22.75
C ALA A 9 -8.67 6.26 21.22
N PRO A 10 -9.23 7.16 20.40
CA PRO A 10 -9.11 7.06 18.94
C PRO A 10 -7.67 7.00 18.42
N GLN A 11 -6.73 7.65 19.11
CA GLN A 11 -5.29 7.58 18.78
C GLN A 11 -4.69 6.18 18.92
N ASP A 12 -5.29 5.31 19.74
CA ASP A 12 -4.85 3.94 19.96
C ASP A 12 -5.54 2.94 19.00
N TRP A 13 -6.44 3.43 18.14
CA TRP A 13 -7.13 2.59 17.16
C TRP A 13 -6.25 2.49 15.91
N TRP A 14 -5.52 1.39 15.80
CA TRP A 14 -4.60 1.14 14.70
C TRP A 14 -5.21 0.26 13.62
N ASN A 15 -5.02 0.68 12.37
CA ASN A 15 -5.13 -0.18 11.21
C ASN A 15 -3.72 -0.51 10.71
N PHE A 16 -3.46 -1.79 10.46
CA PHE A 16 -2.23 -2.27 9.87
C PHE A 16 -2.57 -3.12 8.66
N ASP A 17 -1.93 -2.86 7.53
CA ASP A 17 -2.10 -3.65 6.33
C ASP A 17 -0.82 -3.65 5.48
N GLU A 18 -0.70 -4.67 4.63
CA GLU A 18 0.42 -4.84 3.72
C GLU A 18 -0.01 -4.56 2.29
N THR A 19 0.83 -3.86 1.53
CA THR A 19 0.60 -3.61 0.11
C THR A 19 1.86 -3.91 -0.69
N ASP A 20 1.68 -4.60 -1.81
CA ASP A 20 2.76 -4.92 -2.73
C ASP A 20 2.93 -3.79 -3.76
N LEU A 21 4.10 -3.14 -3.73
CA LEU A 21 4.48 -2.13 -4.72
C LEU A 21 5.34 -2.77 -5.80
N PHE A 22 4.88 -2.68 -7.05
CA PHE A 22 5.62 -3.14 -8.23
C PHE A 22 6.18 -1.92 -9.00
N PRO A 23 7.38 -1.41 -8.65
CA PRO A 23 7.92 -0.19 -9.25
C PRO A 23 8.15 -0.27 -10.77
N PHE A 24 8.32 -1.48 -11.30
CA PHE A 24 8.56 -1.74 -12.72
C PHE A 24 7.38 -2.46 -13.41
N ALA A 25 6.19 -2.46 -12.79
CA ALA A 25 5.00 -2.96 -13.45
C ALA A 25 4.76 -2.17 -14.74
N SER A 26 4.62 -2.89 -15.85
CA SER A 26 4.22 -2.27 -17.11
C SER A 26 2.80 -1.71 -16.95
N PRO A 27 2.52 -0.49 -17.42
CA PRO A 27 1.18 0.07 -17.32
C PRO A 27 0.17 -0.84 -18.04
N ASP A 28 -0.93 -1.17 -17.36
CA ASP A 28 -1.92 -2.13 -17.85
C ASP A 28 -2.65 -1.69 -19.12
N ASN A 29 -2.58 -0.39 -19.46
CA ASN A 29 -3.26 0.23 -20.60
C ASN A 29 -2.33 1.19 -21.37
N CYS A 30 -1.21 0.68 -21.87
CA CYS A 30 -0.38 1.47 -22.79
C CYS A 30 -1.04 1.51 -24.19
N LEU A 31 -1.25 2.71 -24.77
CA LEU A 31 -1.69 2.93 -26.16
C LEU A 31 -0.61 2.53 -27.17
N SER A 32 -0.05 1.33 -27.06
CA SER A 32 0.89 0.80 -28.02
C SER A 32 0.15 -0.08 -29.03
N THR A 33 0.27 0.28 -30.31
CA THR A 33 -0.28 -0.50 -31.44
C THR A 33 0.54 -1.76 -31.75
N LYS A 34 1.73 -1.94 -31.15
CA LYS A 34 2.55 -3.16 -31.28
C LYS A 34 3.19 -3.57 -29.97
N GLN A 35 3.06 -4.85 -29.63
CA GLN A 35 3.79 -5.45 -28.51
C GLN A 35 5.23 -5.73 -28.95
N MET A 36 6.19 -4.93 -28.45
CA MET A 36 7.62 -5.12 -28.76
C MET A 36 8.13 -6.41 -28.13
N SER A 37 9.08 -7.09 -28.80
CA SER A 37 9.58 -8.41 -28.43
C SER A 37 10.19 -8.44 -27.03
N ARG A 38 9.41 -9.00 -26.11
CA ARG A 38 9.77 -9.74 -24.89
C ARG A 38 11.03 -9.26 -24.15
N LYS A 39 10.95 -8.12 -23.47
CA LYS A 39 11.74 -7.89 -22.26
C LYS A 39 11.12 -8.72 -21.12
N LYS A 40 11.93 -9.48 -20.39
CA LYS A 40 11.50 -10.18 -19.17
C LYS A 40 10.90 -9.11 -18.24
N LYS A 41 9.60 -9.22 -17.92
CA LYS A 41 8.98 -8.34 -16.94
C LYS A 41 9.80 -8.45 -15.66
N GLU A 42 10.36 -7.34 -15.22
CA GLU A 42 10.98 -7.26 -13.92
C GLU A 42 9.87 -7.40 -12.89
N LYS A 43 9.95 -8.47 -12.07
CA LYS A 43 8.95 -8.80 -11.04
C LYS A 43 9.40 -8.34 -9.66
N SER A 44 10.29 -7.36 -9.61
CA SER A 44 10.71 -6.74 -8.36
C SER A 44 9.46 -6.21 -7.66
N CYS A 45 9.20 -6.74 -6.47
CA CYS A 45 8.08 -6.40 -5.62
C CYS A 45 8.65 -5.92 -4.30
N ILE A 46 8.21 -4.75 -3.86
CA ILE A 46 8.52 -4.20 -2.56
C ILE A 46 7.25 -4.35 -1.73
N THR A 47 7.26 -5.24 -0.74
CA THR A 47 6.16 -5.33 0.22
C THR A 47 6.30 -4.19 1.21
N ILE A 48 5.25 -3.37 1.31
CA ILE A 48 5.18 -2.20 2.18
C ILE A 48 4.16 -2.49 3.26
N SER A 49 4.59 -2.51 4.51
CA SER A 49 3.71 -2.56 5.67
C SER A 49 3.34 -1.13 6.10
N LEU A 50 2.05 -0.84 6.19
CA LEU A 50 1.55 0.48 6.58
C LEU A 50 0.70 0.37 7.85
N ALA A 51 1.01 1.23 8.82
CA ALA A 51 0.24 1.41 10.04
C ALA A 51 -0.31 2.83 10.09
N CYS A 52 -1.60 2.98 10.39
CA CYS A 52 -2.23 4.27 10.58
C CYS A 52 -3.17 4.22 11.78
N ASN A 53 -3.08 5.23 12.66
CA ASN A 53 -4.03 5.40 13.74
C ASN A 53 -5.22 6.26 13.32
N MET A 54 -6.38 6.07 13.94
CA MET A 54 -7.67 6.62 13.47
C MET A 54 -7.67 8.14 13.30
N ASN A 55 -6.93 8.88 14.12
CA ASN A 55 -6.86 10.35 14.07
C ASN A 55 -5.61 10.88 13.35
N GLY A 56 -4.69 10.02 12.90
CA GLY A 56 -3.46 10.40 12.22
C GLY A 56 -2.44 11.15 13.07
N SER A 57 -2.60 11.20 14.40
CA SER A 57 -1.70 11.97 15.28
C SER A 57 -0.29 11.37 15.36
N GLU A 58 -0.14 10.08 15.09
CA GLU A 58 1.14 9.38 15.16
C GLU A 58 1.87 9.30 13.81
N LYS A 59 1.54 10.22 12.91
CA LYS A 59 2.24 10.35 11.64
C LYS A 59 3.69 10.78 11.86
N LEU A 60 4.63 9.97 11.39
CA LEU A 60 6.04 10.33 11.38
C LEU A 60 6.31 11.53 10.45
N PRO A 61 7.25 12.42 10.80
CA PRO A 61 7.69 13.49 9.91
C PRO A 61 8.31 12.89 8.63
N LEU A 62 8.11 13.60 7.52
CA LEU A 62 8.69 13.26 6.21
C LEU A 62 10.13 13.76 6.09
#